data_AF-A0A960G5E2-F1
#
_entry.id   AF-A0A960G5E2-F1
#
_cell.length_a   1.000
_cell.length_b   1.000
_cell.length_c   1.000
_cell.angle_alpha   90.00
_cell.angle_beta   90.00
_cell.angle_gamma   90.00
#
_symmetry.space_group_name_H-M   'P 1'
#
loop_
_entity.id
_entity.type
_entity.pdbx_description
1 polymer ?
#
loop_
_entity_poly.entity_id
_entity_poly.type
_entity_poly.pdbx_seq_one_letter_code
_entity_poly.pdbx_strand_id
1 'polypeptide(L)'
;ATMVQLGYATTVHGAQGITTGTCHVVLTGDEDRNLLYVALSRGKYANHLYLNVASDGDPHNLIRPDALIPPTALDRIAEILRRDGSPVSATTALREQTNPHQLLGDMAARYHDAVTAGAEHLIGTVGIEKIDAHAEALLTGLTEAPAWPTLRSHLALIALDEHSPLKLLTAAVSVGSLADARDPAAVLDARVDDLVAELDAARPHDPDTPPATDGPLPWLPAIPSRLAGAHDWGPFATAYHQLVREQIDAVREEAKGWTGATAPVWAQPFLEDEDADLRADLAVWRAVARTDENDLRPTGDRTIGAPGAYQANLNRAVRAARPSYPFSQRTWYQVLPEVVRADPWITPLCQRLARLERAGLPVTDYIKEALASDPSLSRRRASSDPDAQKDAEAVPDTRPLPDEQQAAALWWRLMPHLGPAALGADEHSANLLQPAWRPALAELVGTTKADYLQKAPAWPALVAAVDEACQYHGWSANEILSTGLAGVPQDGSLTGVEVADALVLRIAMLTDQPTDAPYPRDDETPYPEADIPADPDMLPPADADEFMAA
;
A
#
# COMPACT_ATOMS: atom_id res chain seq x y z
N ALA A 1 3.77 -32.14 38.04
CA ALA A 1 2.66 -31.87 37.12
C ALA A 1 3.10 -32.36 35.75
N THR A 2 2.53 -33.48 35.30
CA THR A 2 2.74 -34.05 33.96
C THR A 2 1.82 -33.30 32.99
N MET A 3 2.38 -32.43 32.15
CA MET A 3 1.60 -31.80 31.07
C MET A 3 1.32 -32.85 30.00
N VAL A 4 0.09 -33.33 29.95
CA VAL A 4 -0.43 -34.11 28.83
C VAL A 4 -0.84 -33.11 27.75
N GLN A 5 -0.13 -33.10 26.63
CA GLN A 5 -0.48 -32.28 25.49
C GLN A 5 -1.59 -33.01 24.73
N LEU A 6 -2.84 -32.63 24.98
CA LEU A 6 -4.00 -33.23 24.33
C LEU A 6 -3.97 -32.82 22.85
N GLY A 7 -3.93 -33.79 21.93
CA GLY A 7 -3.72 -33.58 20.48
C GLY A 7 -4.77 -32.73 19.74
N TYR A 8 -5.77 -32.19 20.44
CA TYR A 8 -6.74 -31.25 19.88
C TYR A 8 -6.27 -29.78 19.91
N ALA A 9 -5.23 -29.45 20.67
CA ALA A 9 -4.66 -28.10 20.72
C ALA A 9 -3.13 -28.18 20.70
N THR A 10 -2.53 -27.57 19.68
CA THR A 10 -1.08 -27.51 19.51
C THR A 10 -0.66 -26.09 19.11
N THR A 11 0.62 -25.78 19.24
CA THR A 11 1.16 -24.52 18.73
C THR A 11 1.23 -24.56 17.21
N VAL A 12 1.24 -23.40 16.55
CA VAL A 12 1.39 -23.32 15.09
C VAL A 12 2.66 -24.05 14.61
N HIS A 13 3.75 -23.95 15.36
CA HIS A 13 4.98 -24.70 15.10
C HIS A 13 4.78 -26.22 15.21
N GLY A 14 4.04 -26.68 16.21
CA GLY A 14 3.73 -28.11 16.40
C GLY A 14 2.69 -28.66 15.43
N ALA A 15 1.94 -27.80 14.74
CA ALA A 15 0.98 -28.17 13.70
C ALA A 15 1.61 -28.35 12.32
N GLN A 16 2.92 -28.08 12.17
CA GLN A 16 3.59 -28.17 10.88
C GLN A 16 3.50 -29.59 10.31
N GLY A 17 2.95 -29.72 9.10
CA GLY A 17 2.74 -31.02 8.45
C GLY A 17 1.46 -31.75 8.83
N ILE A 18 0.66 -31.23 9.76
CA ILE A 18 -0.65 -31.79 10.13
C ILE A 18 -1.75 -31.14 9.29
N THR A 19 -2.67 -31.94 8.74
CA THR A 19 -3.85 -31.44 8.00
C THR A 19 -5.12 -31.96 8.67
N THR A 20 -6.11 -31.10 8.82
CA THR A 20 -7.39 -31.39 9.50
C THR A 20 -8.56 -30.93 8.64
N GLY A 21 -9.79 -31.34 8.97
CA GLY A 21 -10.98 -30.85 8.26
C GLY A 21 -11.16 -29.33 8.42
N THR A 22 -11.17 -28.85 9.65
CA THR A 22 -11.34 -27.44 10.01
C THR A 22 -10.30 -27.01 11.02
N CYS A 23 -9.62 -25.89 10.78
CA CYS A 23 -8.64 -25.32 11.71
C CYS A 23 -9.26 -24.14 12.47
N HIS A 24 -9.01 -24.08 13.78
CA HIS A 24 -9.34 -22.94 14.63
C HIS A 24 -8.04 -22.45 15.27
N VAL A 25 -7.64 -21.22 14.97
CA VAL A 25 -6.39 -20.63 15.47
C VAL A 25 -6.69 -19.38 16.29
N VAL A 26 -6.02 -19.24 17.43
CA VAL A 26 -6.00 -18.02 18.23
C VAL A 26 -4.66 -17.34 17.99
N LEU A 27 -4.67 -16.05 17.64
CA LEU A 27 -3.46 -15.28 17.37
C LEU A 27 -3.44 -14.03 18.25
N THR A 28 -2.26 -13.66 18.74
CA THR A 28 -2.08 -12.49 19.61
C THR A 28 -1.71 -11.22 18.83
N GLY A 29 -1.18 -11.36 17.61
CA GLY A 29 -0.64 -10.26 16.82
C GLY A 29 0.89 -10.25 16.76
N ASP A 30 1.56 -11.07 17.58
CA ASP A 30 3.02 -11.17 17.62
C ASP A 30 3.57 -12.15 16.59
N GLU A 31 2.70 -12.95 15.98
CA GLU A 31 3.05 -13.89 14.93
C GLU A 31 3.55 -13.18 13.67
N ASP A 32 4.32 -13.90 12.85
CA ASP A 32 4.75 -13.44 11.54
C ASP A 32 3.87 -14.03 10.41
N ARG A 33 4.05 -13.52 9.20
CA ARG A 33 3.33 -13.98 8.00
C ARG A 33 3.56 -15.47 7.71
N ASN A 34 4.74 -15.99 8.07
CA ASN A 34 5.12 -17.39 7.82
C ASN A 34 4.32 -18.32 8.74
N LEU A 35 4.16 -17.96 10.01
CA LEU A 35 3.33 -18.68 10.97
C LEU A 35 1.85 -18.59 10.62
N LEU A 36 1.39 -17.41 10.22
CA LEU A 36 0.02 -17.24 9.76
C LEU A 36 -0.28 -18.16 8.55
N TYR A 37 0.64 -18.23 7.59
CA TYR A 37 0.52 -19.15 6.45
C TYR A 37 0.44 -20.62 6.89
N VAL A 38 1.27 -21.03 7.86
CA VAL A 38 1.21 -22.40 8.40
C VAL A 38 -0.16 -22.66 9.01
N ALA A 39 -0.67 -21.75 9.86
CA ALA A 39 -1.99 -21.89 10.48
C ALA A 39 -3.12 -21.99 9.44
N LEU A 40 -3.10 -21.12 8.42
CA LEU A 40 -4.14 -21.05 7.39
C LEU A 40 -4.10 -22.18 6.36
N SER A 41 -3.04 -23.00 6.36
CA SER A 41 -2.91 -24.16 5.47
C SER A 41 -3.27 -25.49 6.14
N ARG A 42 -3.67 -25.48 7.43
CA ARG A 42 -3.97 -26.73 8.15
C ARG A 42 -5.38 -27.26 7.88
N GLY A 43 -6.37 -26.40 7.66
CA GLY A 43 -7.75 -26.78 7.40
C GLY A 43 -8.01 -27.07 5.93
N LYS A 44 -8.58 -28.25 5.63
CA LYS A 44 -9.00 -28.64 4.27
C LYS A 44 -10.23 -27.86 3.79
N TYR A 45 -11.19 -27.64 4.68
CA TYR A 45 -12.49 -27.07 4.34
C TYR A 45 -12.67 -25.65 4.86
N ALA A 46 -12.16 -25.34 6.06
CA ALA A 46 -12.26 -24.00 6.65
C ALA A 46 -11.12 -23.73 7.63
N ASN A 47 -10.74 -22.45 7.74
CA ASN A 47 -9.81 -21.94 8.73
C ASN A 47 -10.47 -20.75 9.43
N HIS A 48 -10.56 -20.81 10.76
CA HIS A 48 -11.18 -19.80 11.62
C HIS A 48 -10.10 -19.14 12.48
N LEU A 49 -10.00 -17.81 12.41
CA LEU A 49 -9.04 -17.03 13.18
C LEU A 49 -9.76 -16.28 14.29
N TYR A 50 -9.22 -16.34 15.49
CA TYR A 50 -9.63 -15.56 16.64
C TYR A 50 -8.48 -14.65 17.02
N LEU A 51 -8.70 -13.33 16.93
CA LEU A 51 -7.67 -12.32 17.09
C LEU A 51 -7.86 -11.59 18.40
N ASN A 52 -6.79 -11.43 19.17
CA ASN A 52 -6.82 -10.58 20.35
C ASN A 52 -6.69 -9.10 19.94
N VAL A 53 -7.81 -8.38 20.02
CA VAL A 53 -7.89 -6.93 19.75
C VAL A 53 -7.90 -6.08 21.02
N ALA A 54 -8.07 -6.72 22.19
CA ALA A 54 -8.06 -6.03 23.47
C ALA A 54 -6.66 -6.07 24.10
N SER A 55 -6.34 -5.05 24.90
CA SER A 55 -5.16 -5.10 25.78
C SER A 55 -5.21 -6.36 26.64
N ASP A 56 -4.05 -6.96 26.86
CA ASP A 56 -3.79 -8.10 27.74
C ASP A 56 -4.21 -7.91 29.21
N GLY A 57 -4.69 -6.71 29.57
CA GLY A 57 -5.11 -6.36 30.92
C GLY A 57 -3.94 -6.04 31.84
N ASP A 58 -2.71 -5.92 31.32
CA ASP A 58 -1.54 -5.51 32.09
C ASP A 58 -1.66 -4.01 32.47
N PRO A 59 -1.68 -3.68 33.78
CA PRO A 59 -1.72 -2.29 34.24
C PRO A 59 -0.55 -1.44 33.72
N HIS A 60 0.59 -2.04 33.37
CA HIS A 60 1.76 -1.33 32.83
C HIS A 60 1.59 -0.95 31.35
N ASN A 61 0.61 -1.52 30.65
CA ASN A 61 0.33 -1.24 29.24
C ASN A 61 -0.79 -0.22 29.02
N LEU A 62 -1.44 0.28 30.09
CA LEU A 62 -2.61 1.17 30.03
C LEU A 62 -2.40 2.50 29.27
N ILE A 63 -1.16 2.99 29.20
CA ILE A 63 -0.83 4.25 28.50
C ILE A 63 -0.27 4.02 27.09
N ARG A 64 -0.17 2.76 26.63
CA ARG A 64 0.26 2.51 25.26
C ARG A 64 -0.83 2.97 24.28
N PRO A 65 -0.45 3.44 23.08
CA PRO A 65 -1.41 3.80 22.03
C PRO A 65 -2.48 2.72 21.81
N ASP A 66 -2.08 1.45 21.71
CA ASP A 66 -2.97 0.29 21.55
C ASP A 66 -3.97 0.08 22.69
N ALA A 67 -3.73 0.62 23.89
CA ALA A 67 -4.67 0.56 25.00
C ALA A 67 -5.66 1.74 24.97
N LEU A 68 -5.24 2.89 24.45
CA LEU A 68 -6.07 4.09 24.30
C LEU A 68 -6.95 4.01 23.04
N ILE A 69 -6.44 3.40 21.98
CA ILE A 69 -7.09 3.19 20.69
C ILE A 69 -6.83 1.72 20.31
N PRO A 70 -7.70 0.80 20.75
CA PRO A 70 -7.55 -0.62 20.46
C PRO A 70 -7.53 -0.88 18.95
N PRO A 71 -6.58 -1.68 18.44
CA PRO A 71 -6.53 -2.02 17.03
C PRO A 71 -7.69 -2.93 16.66
N THR A 72 -8.12 -2.82 15.41
CA THR A 72 -9.14 -3.71 14.85
C THR A 72 -8.55 -5.10 14.59
N ALA A 73 -9.43 -6.07 14.32
CA ALA A 73 -9.02 -7.41 13.89
C ALA A 73 -8.16 -7.35 12.61
N LEU A 74 -8.54 -6.45 11.70
CA LEU A 74 -7.84 -6.25 10.44
C LEU A 74 -6.46 -5.63 10.64
N ASP A 75 -6.32 -4.66 11.56
CA ASP A 75 -5.03 -4.07 11.91
C ASP A 75 -4.05 -5.15 12.40
N ARG A 76 -4.53 -6.06 13.26
CA ARG A 76 -3.73 -7.18 13.76
C ARG A 76 -3.30 -8.14 12.64
N ILE A 77 -4.20 -8.52 11.73
CA ILE A 77 -3.83 -9.35 10.57
C ILE A 77 -2.80 -8.62 9.70
N ALA A 78 -3.00 -7.32 9.44
CA ALA A 78 -2.09 -6.55 8.61
C ALA A 78 -0.70 -6.43 9.24
N GLU A 79 -0.61 -6.28 10.56
CA GLU A 79 0.66 -6.31 11.31
C GLU A 79 1.37 -7.66 11.20
N ILE A 80 0.65 -8.76 11.40
CA ILE A 80 1.20 -10.12 11.24
C ILE A 80 1.73 -10.31 9.81
N LEU A 81 0.96 -9.90 8.78
CA LEU A 81 1.34 -10.03 7.38
C LEU A 81 2.57 -9.16 7.01
N ARG A 82 2.73 -7.99 7.64
CA ARG A 82 3.89 -7.12 7.46
C ARG A 82 5.17 -7.70 8.08
N ARG A 83 5.06 -8.52 9.13
CA ARG A 83 6.20 -9.13 9.80
C ARG A 83 6.69 -10.34 9.01
N ASP A 84 7.89 -10.23 8.44
CA ASP A 84 8.60 -11.37 7.85
C ASP A 84 9.47 -12.05 8.92
N GLY A 85 9.16 -13.31 9.22
CA GLY A 85 9.93 -14.12 10.18
C GLY A 85 11.15 -14.80 9.57
N SER A 86 11.41 -14.58 8.29
CA SER A 86 12.50 -15.24 7.56
C SER A 86 13.88 -14.79 8.10
N PRO A 87 14.81 -15.72 8.36
CA PRO A 87 16.13 -15.36 8.83
C PRO A 87 16.90 -14.57 7.75
N VAL A 88 17.35 -13.37 8.12
CA VAL A 88 18.10 -12.46 7.23
C VAL A 88 19.60 -12.60 7.46
N SER A 89 20.38 -12.71 6.37
CA SER A 89 21.84 -12.76 6.47
C SER A 89 22.43 -11.42 6.97
N ALA A 90 23.58 -11.46 7.63
CA ALA A 90 24.23 -10.24 8.12
C ALA A 90 24.54 -9.23 6.99
N THR A 91 24.88 -9.73 5.79
CA THR A 91 25.15 -8.88 4.62
C THR A 91 23.87 -8.26 4.04
N THR A 92 22.75 -8.98 4.08
CA THR A 92 21.44 -8.45 3.67
C THR A 92 20.98 -7.39 4.64
N ALA A 93 21.07 -7.64 5.94
CA ALA A 93 20.73 -6.68 6.98
C ALA A 93 21.58 -5.40 6.88
N LEU A 94 22.88 -5.52 6.61
CA LEU A 94 23.74 -4.36 6.38
C LEU A 94 23.31 -3.57 5.13
N ARG A 95 22.97 -4.25 4.03
CA ARG A 95 22.49 -3.61 2.81
C ARG A 95 21.17 -2.86 3.04
N GLU A 96 20.23 -3.46 3.77
CA GLU A 96 18.95 -2.84 4.11
C GLU A 96 19.12 -1.62 5.03
N GLN A 97 20.04 -1.69 6.01
CA GLN A 97 20.39 -0.53 6.84
C GLN A 97 20.96 0.65 6.04
N THR A 98 21.51 0.39 4.85
CA THR A 98 22.02 1.42 3.93
C THR A 98 21.05 1.76 2.80
N ASN A 99 19.83 1.23 2.81
CA ASN A 99 18.85 1.45 1.74
C ASN A 99 18.36 2.91 1.77
N PRO A 100 18.61 3.71 0.72
CA PRO A 100 18.19 5.12 0.67
C PRO A 100 16.68 5.31 0.86
N HIS A 101 15.86 4.41 0.31
CA HIS A 101 14.40 4.48 0.42
C HIS A 101 13.90 4.32 1.86
N GLN A 102 14.62 3.59 2.71
CA GLN A 102 14.26 3.39 4.12
C GLN A 102 14.84 4.49 5.02
N LEU A 103 16.04 4.97 4.71
CA LEU A 103 16.74 5.96 5.53
C LEU A 103 16.19 7.39 5.38
N LEU A 104 15.72 7.75 4.19
CA LEU A 104 15.48 9.13 3.83
C LEU A 104 14.43 9.83 4.71
N GLY A 105 13.36 9.14 5.12
CA GLY A 105 12.36 9.70 6.03
C GLY A 105 12.93 10.14 7.37
N ASP A 106 13.72 9.28 8.02
CA ASP A 106 14.35 9.59 9.30
C ASP A 106 15.47 10.63 9.14
N MET A 107 16.17 10.64 8.01
CA MET A 107 17.19 11.65 7.70
C MET A 107 16.58 13.03 7.46
N ALA A 108 15.47 13.12 6.71
CA ALA A 108 14.75 14.36 6.50
C ALA A 108 14.21 14.93 7.82
N ALA A 109 13.64 14.07 8.67
CA ALA A 109 13.15 14.47 10.00
C ALA A 109 14.30 14.98 10.90
N ARG A 110 15.42 14.25 10.96
CA ARG A 110 16.62 14.66 11.71
C ARG A 110 17.26 15.93 11.14
N TYR A 111 17.21 16.14 9.84
CA TYR A 111 17.73 17.36 9.21
C TYR A 111 16.89 18.56 9.63
N HIS A 112 15.57 18.43 9.52
CA HIS A 112 14.64 19.47 9.95
C HIS A 112 14.88 19.83 11.41
N ASP A 113 14.91 18.83 12.30
CA ASP A 113 15.15 19.00 13.74
C ASP A 113 16.52 19.62 14.04
N ALA A 114 17.58 19.18 13.36
CA ALA A 114 18.92 19.75 13.51
C ALA A 114 18.98 21.24 13.16
N VAL A 115 18.33 21.64 12.06
CA VAL A 115 18.34 23.02 11.59
C VAL A 115 17.48 23.92 12.49
N THR A 116 16.30 23.46 12.91
CA THR A 116 15.44 24.20 13.83
C THR A 116 16.02 24.29 15.24
N ALA A 117 16.55 23.19 15.78
CA ALA A 117 17.20 23.18 17.10
C ALA A 117 18.46 24.05 17.11
N GLY A 118 19.26 24.01 16.03
CA GLY A 118 20.40 24.91 15.86
C GLY A 118 19.99 26.38 15.83
N ALA A 119 18.85 26.69 15.20
CA ALA A 119 18.32 28.04 15.18
C ALA A 119 17.88 28.54 16.55
N GLU A 120 17.10 27.74 17.28
CA GLU A 120 16.67 28.07 18.64
C GLU A 120 17.87 28.22 19.59
N HIS A 121 18.88 27.36 19.46
CA HIS A 121 20.11 27.43 20.23
C HIS A 121 20.87 28.76 20.02
N LEU A 122 21.04 29.18 18.76
CA LEU A 122 21.77 30.42 18.44
C LEU A 122 21.02 31.70 18.84
N ILE A 123 19.69 31.70 18.77
CA ILE A 123 18.86 32.81 19.25
C ILE A 123 18.91 32.91 20.78
N GLY A 124 19.02 31.75 21.43
CA GLY A 124 19.08 31.62 22.89
C GLY A 124 17.74 31.86 23.57
N THR A 125 17.71 31.59 24.88
CA THR A 125 16.48 31.65 25.70
C THR A 125 15.80 33.02 25.65
N VAL A 126 16.58 34.10 25.71
CA VAL A 126 16.05 35.47 25.71
C VAL A 126 15.36 35.82 24.39
N GLY A 127 15.90 35.36 23.25
CA GLY A 127 15.28 35.66 21.95
C GLY A 127 13.99 34.85 21.75
N ILE A 128 13.98 33.61 22.23
CA ILE A 128 12.81 32.75 22.22
C ILE A 128 11.70 33.25 23.15
N GLU A 129 12.02 33.64 24.39
CA GLU A 129 11.06 34.23 25.32
C GLU A 129 10.43 35.51 24.75
N LYS A 130 11.18 36.29 23.96
CA LYS A 130 10.64 37.46 23.26
C LYS A 130 9.65 37.07 22.16
N ILE A 131 9.88 35.98 21.44
CA ILE A 131 8.94 35.46 20.44
C ILE A 131 7.67 34.98 21.13
N ASP A 132 7.80 34.17 22.19
CA ASP A 132 6.67 33.66 22.98
C ASP A 132 5.84 34.82 23.55
N ALA A 133 6.48 35.79 24.22
CA ALA A 133 5.80 36.93 24.82
C ALA A 133 5.11 37.83 23.79
N HIS A 134 5.71 38.01 22.60
CA HIS A 134 5.09 38.80 21.53
C HIS A 134 3.90 38.07 20.91
N ALA A 135 4.00 36.75 20.72
CA ALA A 135 2.89 35.92 20.23
C ALA A 135 1.69 35.98 21.18
N GLU A 136 1.93 35.83 22.49
CA GLU A 136 0.89 35.88 23.52
C GLU A 136 0.24 37.28 23.64
N ALA A 137 1.03 38.34 23.39
CA ALA A 137 0.51 39.70 23.34
C ALA A 137 -0.36 39.99 22.10
N LEU A 138 -0.10 39.32 20.97
CA LEU A 138 -0.90 39.44 19.75
C LEU A 138 -2.20 38.64 19.82
N LEU A 139 -2.13 37.40 20.32
CA LEU A 139 -3.28 36.52 20.48
C LEU A 139 -3.11 35.68 21.76
N THR A 140 -3.96 35.93 22.75
CA THR A 140 -3.94 35.18 24.02
C THR A 140 -4.22 33.70 23.77
N GLY A 141 -3.39 32.82 24.33
CA GLY A 141 -3.46 31.37 24.18
C GLY A 141 -2.80 30.83 22.91
N LEU A 142 -2.14 31.67 22.11
CA LEU A 142 -1.44 31.22 20.89
C LEU A 142 -0.29 30.27 21.21
N THR A 143 0.40 30.49 22.34
CA THR A 143 1.52 29.65 22.79
C THR A 143 1.09 28.25 23.25
N GLU A 144 -0.19 28.06 23.55
CA GLU A 144 -0.80 26.77 23.92
C GLU A 144 -1.42 26.03 22.71
N ALA A 145 -1.35 26.63 21.51
CA ALA A 145 -1.91 26.04 20.31
C ALA A 145 -1.09 24.79 19.88
N PRO A 146 -1.73 23.73 19.34
CA PRO A 146 -1.04 22.50 18.95
C PRO A 146 0.13 22.70 17.98
N ALA A 147 -0.01 23.61 17.01
CA ALA A 147 1.04 23.94 16.05
C ALA A 147 2.02 25.05 16.50
N TRP A 148 1.93 25.55 17.75
CA TRP A 148 2.85 26.57 18.25
C TRP A 148 4.33 26.18 18.15
N PRO A 149 4.76 24.96 18.51
CA PRO A 149 6.16 24.57 18.37
C PRO A 149 6.68 24.70 16.94
N THR A 150 5.87 24.33 15.94
CA THR A 150 6.22 24.46 14.53
C THR A 150 6.40 25.93 14.12
N LEU A 151 5.41 26.77 14.44
CA LEU A 151 5.48 28.22 14.15
C LEU A 151 6.68 28.88 14.85
N ARG A 152 6.95 28.53 16.10
CA ARG A 152 8.08 29.06 16.87
C ARG A 152 9.43 28.69 16.26
N SER A 153 9.62 27.42 15.90
CA SER A 153 10.85 26.96 15.25
C SER A 153 11.04 27.63 13.88
N HIS A 154 9.96 27.88 13.15
CA HIS A 154 10.02 28.62 11.90
C HIS A 154 10.37 30.11 12.10
N LEU A 155 9.78 30.79 13.09
CA LEU A 155 10.16 32.15 13.48
C LEU A 155 11.62 32.23 13.94
N ALA A 156 12.15 31.16 14.55
CA ALA A 156 13.55 31.08 14.90
C ALA A 156 14.44 31.04 13.63
N LEU A 157 14.11 30.23 12.64
CA LEU A 157 14.84 30.22 11.36
C LEU A 157 14.86 31.62 10.71
N ILE A 158 13.71 32.28 10.65
CA ILE A 158 13.55 33.65 10.14
C ILE A 158 14.43 34.65 10.90
N ALA A 159 14.58 34.51 12.22
CA ALA A 159 15.39 35.38 13.05
C ALA A 159 16.90 35.29 12.76
N LEU A 160 17.33 34.14 12.23
CA LEU A 160 18.71 33.91 11.82
C LEU A 160 19.02 34.45 10.43
N ASP A 161 18.00 34.66 9.60
CA ASP A 161 18.12 35.39 8.35
C ASP A 161 17.94 36.91 8.55
N GLU A 162 17.86 37.67 7.46
CA GLU A 162 17.77 39.14 7.50
C GLU A 162 16.37 39.68 7.87
N HIS A 163 15.44 38.79 8.20
CA HIS A 163 14.06 39.12 8.49
C HIS A 163 13.78 39.28 9.99
N SER A 164 12.80 40.13 10.32
CA SER A 164 12.38 40.32 11.71
C SER A 164 11.17 39.42 12.02
N PRO A 165 11.31 38.38 12.87
CA PRO A 165 10.24 37.43 13.15
C PRO A 165 9.02 38.10 13.80
N LEU A 166 9.25 39.07 14.70
CA LEU A 166 8.17 39.79 15.39
C LEU A 166 7.33 40.65 14.44
N LYS A 167 7.97 41.26 13.43
CA LYS A 167 7.25 42.05 12.42
C LYS A 167 6.44 41.15 11.51
N LEU A 168 7.01 40.02 11.09
CA LEU A 168 6.31 39.03 10.26
C LEU A 168 5.12 38.42 11.00
N LEU A 169 5.26 38.06 12.27
CA LEU A 169 4.15 37.55 13.06
C LEU A 169 3.02 38.59 13.20
N THR A 170 3.38 39.85 13.47
CA THR A 170 2.40 40.95 13.51
C THR A 170 1.67 41.11 12.17
N ALA A 171 2.41 41.04 11.06
CA ALA A 171 1.84 41.12 9.73
C ALA A 171 0.90 39.94 9.46
N ALA A 172 1.31 38.71 9.76
CA ALA A 172 0.51 37.48 9.58
C ALA A 172 -0.82 37.52 10.35
N VAL A 173 -0.82 38.04 11.58
CA VAL A 173 -2.06 38.26 12.35
C VAL A 173 -2.98 39.26 11.65
N SER A 174 -2.41 40.31 11.04
CA SER A 174 -3.18 41.36 10.37
C SER A 174 -3.78 40.95 9.01
N VAL A 175 -3.32 39.84 8.40
CA VAL A 175 -3.80 39.36 7.08
C VAL A 175 -5.30 39.03 7.10
N GLY A 176 -5.82 38.49 8.21
CA GLY A 176 -7.23 38.12 8.29
C GLY A 176 -7.65 37.52 9.63
N SER A 177 -8.96 37.39 9.84
CA SER A 177 -9.54 36.83 11.06
C SER A 177 -9.00 35.43 11.37
N LEU A 178 -8.86 35.12 12.66
CA LEU A 178 -8.49 33.80 13.20
C LEU A 178 -9.63 33.15 14.01
N ALA A 179 -10.81 33.78 14.06
CA ALA A 179 -11.91 33.35 14.92
C ALA A 179 -12.42 31.92 14.60
N ASP A 180 -12.41 31.53 13.32
CA ASP A 180 -12.87 30.22 12.86
C ASP A 180 -11.72 29.20 12.69
N ALA A 181 -10.49 29.57 13.07
CA ALA A 181 -9.34 28.70 12.90
C ALA A 181 -9.37 27.57 13.94
N ARG A 182 -9.35 26.31 13.47
CA ARG A 182 -9.21 25.13 14.34
C ARG A 182 -7.87 25.13 15.09
N ASP A 183 -6.83 25.64 14.45
CA ASP A 183 -5.52 25.90 15.04
C ASP A 183 -4.99 27.24 14.51
N PRO A 184 -4.95 28.30 15.35
CA PRO A 184 -4.49 29.61 14.92
C PRO A 184 -2.99 29.65 14.60
N ALA A 185 -2.16 28.83 15.26
CA ALA A 185 -0.73 28.79 15.00
C ALA A 185 -0.42 28.20 13.62
N ALA A 186 -1.14 27.14 13.21
CA ALA A 186 -0.99 26.55 11.89
C ALA A 186 -1.38 27.52 10.75
N VAL A 187 -2.42 28.34 10.97
CA VAL A 187 -2.82 29.38 10.01
C VAL A 187 -1.76 30.49 9.93
N LEU A 188 -1.19 30.90 11.05
CA LEU A 188 -0.15 31.92 11.10
C LEU A 188 1.15 31.44 10.45
N ASP A 189 1.53 30.19 10.65
CA ASP A 189 2.70 29.57 10.00
C ASP A 189 2.59 29.65 8.47
N ALA A 190 1.46 29.21 7.91
CA ALA A 190 1.20 29.31 6.47
C ALA A 190 1.21 30.77 5.94
N ARG A 191 0.68 31.72 6.73
CA ARG A 191 0.72 33.15 6.35
C ARG A 191 2.12 33.73 6.41
N VAL A 192 2.96 33.27 7.34
CA VAL A 192 4.36 33.68 7.43
C VAL A 192 5.13 33.19 6.20
N ASP A 193 4.91 31.95 5.75
CA ASP A 193 5.47 31.45 4.49
C ASP A 193 5.11 32.35 3.30
N ASP A 194 3.82 32.68 3.13
CA ASP A 194 3.35 33.55 2.04
C ASP A 194 4.02 34.93 2.08
N LEU A 195 4.13 35.53 3.27
CA LEU A 195 4.76 36.84 3.45
C LEU A 195 6.27 36.82 3.19
N VAL A 196 6.97 35.76 3.59
CA VAL A 196 8.39 35.60 3.30
C VAL A 196 8.61 35.44 1.80
N ALA A 197 7.79 34.63 1.12
CA ALA A 197 7.85 34.47 -0.33
C ALA A 197 7.60 35.79 -1.08
N GLU A 198 6.64 36.61 -0.63
CA GLU A 198 6.40 37.96 -1.18
C GLU A 198 7.60 38.89 -0.98
N LEU A 199 8.24 38.86 0.19
CA LEU A 199 9.43 39.67 0.49
C LEU A 199 10.64 39.27 -0.34
N ASP A 200 10.86 37.98 -0.52
CA ASP A 200 11.97 37.45 -1.33
C ASP A 200 11.75 37.75 -2.82
N ALA A 201 10.51 37.64 -3.32
CA ALA A 201 10.17 38.01 -4.70
C ALA A 201 10.33 39.52 -4.98
N ALA A 202 10.15 40.37 -3.97
CA ALA A 202 10.29 41.82 -4.08
C ALA A 202 11.75 42.31 -4.05
N ARG A 203 12.71 41.45 -3.64
CA ARG A 203 14.13 41.82 -3.56
C ARG A 203 14.74 41.90 -4.97
N PRO A 204 15.41 43.01 -5.35
CA PRO A 204 16.14 43.06 -6.61
C PRO A 204 17.21 41.96 -6.62
N HIS A 205 17.17 41.08 -7.61
CA HIS A 205 18.20 40.05 -7.76
C HIS A 205 19.51 40.73 -8.16
N ASP A 206 20.44 40.83 -7.21
CA ASP A 206 21.82 41.24 -7.49
C ASP A 206 22.54 40.05 -8.15
N PRO A 207 22.96 40.15 -9.42
CA PRO A 207 23.62 39.04 -10.12
C PRO A 207 24.95 38.60 -9.49
N ASP A 208 25.55 39.42 -8.62
CA ASP A 208 26.79 39.09 -7.92
C ASP A 208 26.56 38.40 -6.55
N THR A 209 25.32 38.34 -6.07
CA THR A 209 24.98 37.62 -4.83
C THR A 209 24.71 36.15 -5.15
N PRO A 210 25.46 35.19 -4.57
CA PRO A 210 25.20 33.77 -4.79
C PRO A 210 23.76 33.44 -4.36
N PRO A 211 23.04 32.57 -5.10
CA PRO A 211 21.69 32.17 -4.73
C PRO A 211 21.70 31.59 -3.32
N ALA A 212 20.65 31.88 -2.55
CA ALA A 212 20.44 31.24 -1.26
C ALA A 212 20.54 29.72 -1.45
N THR A 213 21.22 29.04 -0.53
CA THR A 213 21.33 27.57 -0.60
C THR A 213 19.95 27.00 -0.31
N ASP A 214 19.27 26.51 -1.34
CA ASP A 214 17.96 25.87 -1.17
C ASP A 214 18.04 24.73 -0.16
N GLY A 215 16.92 24.49 0.53
CA GLY A 215 16.76 23.28 1.34
C GLY A 215 16.99 22.01 0.52
N PRO A 216 17.31 20.87 1.16
CA PRO A 216 17.52 19.62 0.44
C PRO A 216 16.26 19.15 -0.31
N LEU A 217 15.07 19.57 0.15
CA LEU A 217 13.79 19.40 -0.52
C LEU A 217 12.99 20.71 -0.45
N PRO A 218 12.03 20.94 -1.37
CA PRO A 218 11.26 22.19 -1.41
C PRO A 218 10.49 22.56 -0.14
N TRP A 219 10.17 21.58 0.71
CA TRP A 219 9.48 21.78 1.99
C TRP A 219 10.38 21.63 3.22
N LEU A 220 11.69 21.39 3.01
CA LEU A 220 12.67 21.37 4.10
C LEU A 220 13.40 22.71 4.14
N PRO A 221 13.71 23.23 5.34
CA PRO A 221 14.33 24.54 5.46
C PRO A 221 15.74 24.55 4.86
N ALA A 222 16.09 25.67 4.23
CA ALA A 222 17.48 26.02 3.94
C ALA A 222 18.27 26.20 5.26
N ILE A 223 19.60 26.18 5.19
CA ILE A 223 20.45 26.53 6.33
C ILE A 223 20.55 28.06 6.40
N PRO A 224 20.07 28.72 7.47
CA PRO A 224 20.19 30.17 7.60
C PRO A 224 21.65 30.60 7.61
N SER A 225 21.94 31.77 7.04
CA SER A 225 23.32 32.26 6.87
C SER A 225 24.09 32.41 8.19
N ARG A 226 23.42 32.83 9.28
CA ARG A 226 24.02 32.85 10.62
C ARG A 226 24.28 31.47 11.20
N LEU A 227 23.43 30.48 10.90
CA LEU A 227 23.64 29.09 11.33
C LEU A 227 24.83 28.48 10.59
N ALA A 228 24.94 28.74 9.28
CA ALA A 228 26.07 28.31 8.46
C ALA A 228 27.40 28.91 8.94
N GLY A 229 27.40 30.15 9.44
CA GLY A 229 28.58 30.82 9.98
C GLY A 229 28.96 30.43 11.42
N ALA A 230 28.11 29.68 12.13
CA ALA A 230 28.39 29.29 13.50
C ALA A 230 29.43 28.16 13.57
N HIS A 231 30.38 28.28 14.51
CA HIS A 231 31.54 27.37 14.62
C HIS A 231 31.13 25.90 14.79
N ASP A 232 30.19 25.61 15.69
CA ASP A 232 29.81 24.23 16.02
C ASP A 232 28.70 23.69 15.10
N TRP A 233 27.73 24.55 14.73
CA TRP A 233 26.56 24.15 13.95
C TRP A 233 26.78 24.16 12.44
N GLY A 234 27.56 25.11 11.92
CA GLY A 234 27.75 25.31 10.48
C GLY A 234 28.34 24.09 9.77
N PRO A 235 29.47 23.53 10.23
CA PRO A 235 30.05 22.31 9.64
C PRO A 235 29.11 21.11 9.71
N PHE A 236 28.42 20.93 10.84
CA PHE A 236 27.46 19.83 11.03
C PHE A 236 26.26 19.95 10.10
N ALA A 237 25.58 21.10 10.09
CA ALA A 237 24.40 21.33 9.25
C ALA A 237 24.74 21.18 7.76
N THR A 238 25.90 21.68 7.33
CA THR A 238 26.36 21.57 5.94
C THR A 238 26.66 20.12 5.55
N ALA A 239 27.37 19.37 6.40
CA ALA A 239 27.65 17.95 6.16
C ALA A 239 26.37 17.12 6.14
N TYR A 240 25.42 17.39 7.06
CA TYR A 240 24.15 16.68 7.11
C TYR A 240 23.25 17.03 5.91
N HIS A 241 23.24 18.29 5.48
CA HIS A 241 22.57 18.73 4.25
C HIS A 241 23.09 17.98 3.03
N GLN A 242 24.41 17.91 2.85
CA GLN A 242 25.03 17.18 1.76
C GLN A 242 24.66 15.69 1.81
N LEU A 243 24.73 15.07 2.98
CA LEU A 243 24.38 13.66 3.15
C LEU A 243 22.91 13.39 2.77
N VAL A 244 21.97 14.25 3.16
CA VAL A 244 20.56 14.11 2.78
C VAL A 244 20.40 14.26 1.26
N ARG A 245 21.08 15.21 0.63
CA ARG A 245 21.05 15.39 -0.84
C ARG A 245 21.59 14.16 -1.57
N GLU A 246 22.69 13.59 -1.12
CA GLU A 246 23.25 12.36 -1.70
C GLU A 246 22.26 11.19 -1.64
N GLN A 247 21.50 11.05 -0.55
CA GLN A 247 20.46 10.02 -0.45
C GLN A 247 19.23 10.32 -1.32
N ILE A 248 18.84 11.59 -1.45
CA ILE A 248 17.77 12.01 -2.38
C ILE A 248 18.17 11.66 -3.82
N ASP A 249 19.38 12.01 -4.22
CA ASP A 249 19.89 11.74 -5.57
C ASP A 249 19.97 10.22 -5.82
N ALA A 250 20.40 9.43 -4.83
CA ALA A 250 20.39 7.96 -4.93
C ALA A 250 18.98 7.40 -5.16
N VAL A 251 17.97 7.85 -4.41
CA VAL A 251 16.56 7.45 -4.61
C VAL A 251 16.06 7.85 -5.99
N ARG A 252 16.41 9.06 -6.47
CA ARG A 252 16.00 9.55 -7.80
C ARG A 252 16.58 8.68 -8.91
N GLU A 253 17.88 8.40 -8.87
CA GLU A 253 18.56 7.59 -9.89
C GLU A 253 18.05 6.15 -9.89
N GLU A 254 17.83 5.55 -8.72
CA GLU A 254 17.24 4.20 -8.62
C GLU A 254 15.83 4.18 -9.23
N ALA A 255 14.98 5.14 -8.85
CA ALA A 255 13.61 5.23 -9.36
C ALA A 255 13.57 5.47 -10.88
N LYS A 256 14.49 6.26 -11.44
CA LYS A 256 14.63 6.44 -12.89
C LYS A 256 15.03 5.15 -13.60
N GLY A 257 15.85 4.31 -12.97
CA GLY A 257 16.27 3.02 -13.49
C GLY A 257 15.25 1.88 -13.36
N TRP A 258 14.09 2.12 -12.73
CA TRP A 258 13.07 1.07 -12.58
C TRP A 258 12.51 0.58 -13.92
N THR A 259 12.23 -0.71 -13.96
CA THR A 259 11.65 -1.41 -15.10
C THR A 259 10.32 -2.03 -14.68
N GLY A 260 9.55 -2.61 -15.63
CA GLY A 260 8.32 -3.35 -15.30
C GLY A 260 8.51 -4.40 -14.21
N ALA A 261 9.69 -4.99 -14.16
CA ALA A 261 10.07 -6.06 -13.25
C ALA A 261 10.53 -5.58 -11.87
N THR A 262 11.23 -4.44 -11.81
CA THR A 262 11.85 -3.93 -10.57
C THR A 262 11.03 -2.84 -9.90
N ALA A 263 10.10 -2.21 -10.62
CA ALA A 263 9.25 -1.16 -10.09
C ALA A 263 8.26 -1.70 -9.06
N PRO A 264 8.08 -1.00 -7.93
CA PRO A 264 6.94 -1.20 -7.05
C PRO A 264 5.61 -1.04 -7.81
N VAL A 265 4.57 -1.74 -7.36
CA VAL A 265 3.26 -1.77 -8.05
C VAL A 265 2.66 -0.36 -8.26
N TRP A 266 2.86 0.55 -7.30
CA TRP A 266 2.39 1.93 -7.39
C TRP A 266 3.10 2.73 -8.51
N ALA A 267 4.33 2.37 -8.86
CA ALA A 267 5.18 3.06 -9.82
C ALA A 267 5.02 2.54 -11.27
N GLN A 268 4.49 1.33 -11.44
CA GLN A 268 4.26 0.72 -12.75
C GLN A 268 3.53 1.63 -13.76
N PRO A 269 2.51 2.43 -13.37
CA PRO A 269 1.84 3.33 -14.30
C PRO A 269 2.72 4.45 -14.85
N PHE A 270 3.88 4.73 -14.25
CA PHE A 270 4.77 5.86 -14.57
C PHE A 270 6.11 5.39 -15.15
N LEU A 271 6.17 4.20 -15.75
CA LEU A 271 7.40 3.60 -16.25
C LEU A 271 7.93 4.18 -17.57
N GLU A 272 7.09 4.89 -18.32
CA GLU A 272 7.49 5.54 -19.56
C GLU A 272 8.58 6.61 -19.32
N ASP A 273 9.43 6.84 -20.32
CA ASP A 273 10.56 7.79 -20.19
C ASP A 273 10.10 9.24 -19.97
N GLU A 274 8.92 9.60 -20.49
CA GLU A 274 8.30 10.93 -20.29
C GLU A 274 7.94 11.21 -18.82
N ASP A 275 7.71 10.15 -18.04
CA ASP A 275 7.33 10.23 -16.63
C ASP A 275 8.53 10.02 -15.68
N ALA A 276 9.75 9.89 -16.19
CA ALA A 276 10.93 9.53 -15.39
C ALA A 276 11.19 10.52 -14.24
N ASP A 277 11.02 11.83 -14.46
CA ASP A 277 11.20 12.83 -13.41
C ASP A 277 10.05 12.81 -12.39
N LEU A 278 8.80 12.63 -12.85
CA LEU A 278 7.64 12.47 -11.96
C LEU A 278 7.78 11.20 -11.09
N ARG A 279 8.23 10.09 -11.68
CA ARG A 279 8.51 8.83 -10.98
C ARG A 279 9.56 9.02 -9.90
N ALA A 280 10.64 9.74 -10.20
CA ALA A 280 11.69 10.07 -9.25
C ALA A 280 11.17 10.95 -8.10
N ASP A 281 10.40 11.98 -8.41
CA ASP A 281 9.78 12.86 -7.41
C ASP A 281 8.82 12.10 -6.48
N LEU A 282 8.00 11.21 -7.04
CA LEU A 282 7.11 10.35 -6.25
C LEU A 282 7.89 9.39 -5.35
N ALA A 283 8.98 8.81 -5.83
CA ALA A 283 9.81 7.91 -5.04
C ALA A 283 10.46 8.64 -3.84
N VAL A 284 11.02 9.83 -4.07
CA VAL A 284 11.56 10.69 -3.00
C VAL A 284 10.48 11.07 -2.01
N TRP A 285 9.32 11.54 -2.49
CA TRP A 285 8.20 11.89 -1.63
C TRP A 285 7.78 10.72 -0.73
N ARG A 286 7.58 9.54 -1.30
CA ARG A 286 7.15 8.34 -0.57
C ARG A 286 8.19 7.89 0.45
N ALA A 287 9.49 7.96 0.11
CA ALA A 287 10.56 7.64 1.04
C ALA A 287 10.60 8.61 2.23
N VAL A 288 10.42 9.92 1.98
CA VAL A 288 10.36 10.94 3.04
C VAL A 288 9.10 10.81 3.90
N ALA A 289 7.95 10.61 3.27
CA ALA A 289 6.66 10.44 3.93
C ALA A 289 6.51 9.07 4.62
N ARG A 290 7.48 8.15 4.43
CA ARG A 290 7.46 6.76 4.92
C ARG A 290 6.17 6.05 4.50
N THR A 291 5.76 6.27 3.25
CA THR A 291 4.58 5.62 2.68
C THR A 291 4.83 4.14 2.50
N ASP A 292 3.93 3.30 3.02
CA ASP A 292 4.02 1.83 2.88
C ASP A 292 4.15 1.43 1.40
N GLU A 293 5.03 0.50 1.09
CA GLU A 293 5.29 0.05 -0.28
C GLU A 293 4.02 -0.51 -0.97
N ASN A 294 3.12 -1.12 -0.19
CA ASN A 294 1.85 -1.68 -0.66
C ASN A 294 0.75 -0.62 -0.81
N ASP A 295 0.97 0.61 -0.34
CA ASP A 295 0.04 1.71 -0.60
C ASP A 295 0.12 2.14 -2.06
N LEU A 296 -0.90 1.78 -2.83
CA LEU A 296 -0.99 2.05 -4.26
C LEU A 296 -1.36 3.50 -4.59
N ARG A 297 -1.63 4.36 -3.59
CA ARG A 297 -1.83 5.79 -3.80
C ARG A 297 -0.47 6.42 -4.16
N PRO A 298 -0.32 7.13 -5.30
CA PRO A 298 0.98 7.65 -5.73
C PRO A 298 1.71 8.48 -4.66
N THR A 299 0.97 9.28 -3.89
CA THR A 299 1.53 10.15 -2.85
C THR A 299 1.16 9.75 -1.41
N GLY A 300 0.51 8.60 -1.21
CA GLY A 300 0.08 8.13 0.11
C GLY A 300 -1.01 8.97 0.78
N ASP A 301 -1.05 8.95 2.12
CA ASP A 301 -1.98 9.73 2.92
C ASP A 301 -1.76 11.24 2.81
N ARG A 302 -2.85 12.00 2.97
CA ARG A 302 -2.79 13.45 2.90
C ARG A 302 -1.96 14.01 4.06
N THR A 303 -0.97 14.82 3.71
CA THR A 303 -0.17 15.61 4.64
C THR A 303 -0.68 17.05 4.72
N ILE A 304 -0.37 17.73 5.82
CA ILE A 304 -0.71 19.13 6.09
C ILE A 304 0.56 20.00 6.09
N GLY A 305 0.40 21.32 6.04
CA GLY A 305 1.52 22.27 6.03
C GLY A 305 2.30 22.29 4.71
N ALA A 306 3.57 22.76 4.76
CA ALA A 306 4.46 22.83 3.61
C ALA A 306 4.63 21.50 2.84
N PRO A 307 4.79 20.32 3.50
CA PRO A 307 4.78 19.03 2.80
C PRO A 307 3.48 18.79 2.02
N GLY A 308 2.33 19.19 2.59
CA GLY A 308 1.02 19.06 1.96
C GLY A 308 0.86 19.89 0.68
N ALA A 309 1.45 21.09 0.63
CA ALA A 309 1.46 21.92 -0.57
C ALA A 309 2.25 21.25 -1.71
N TYR A 310 3.42 20.68 -1.39
CA TYR A 310 4.20 19.91 -2.35
C TYR A 310 3.45 18.64 -2.81
N GLN A 311 2.83 17.92 -1.88
CA GLN A 311 1.99 16.76 -2.21
C GLN A 311 0.83 17.13 -3.16
N ALA A 312 0.22 18.29 -2.98
CA ALA A 312 -0.83 18.79 -3.87
C ALA A 312 -0.31 19.06 -5.29
N ASN A 313 0.92 19.58 -5.42
CA ASN A 313 1.59 19.77 -6.70
C ASN A 313 1.90 18.43 -7.38
N LEU A 314 2.44 17.45 -6.63
CA LEU A 314 2.65 16.08 -7.15
C LEU A 314 1.35 15.43 -7.61
N ASN A 315 0.27 15.54 -6.82
CA ASN A 315 -1.03 15.04 -7.20
C ASN A 315 -1.58 15.70 -8.47
N ARG A 316 -1.24 16.97 -8.72
CA ARG A 316 -1.58 17.65 -9.98
C ARG A 316 -0.76 17.09 -11.15
N ALA A 317 0.54 16.86 -10.97
CA ALA A 317 1.41 16.26 -11.97
C ALA A 317 0.96 14.83 -12.33
N VAL A 318 0.60 14.02 -11.34
CA VAL A 318 0.01 12.68 -11.54
C VAL A 318 -1.25 12.73 -12.40
N ARG A 319 -2.16 13.68 -12.14
CA ARG A 319 -3.39 13.86 -12.93
C ARG A 319 -3.09 14.29 -14.37
N ALA A 320 -2.07 15.11 -14.57
CA ALA A 320 -1.64 15.53 -15.90
C ALA A 320 -1.06 14.36 -16.70
N ALA A 321 -0.19 13.57 -16.08
CA ALA A 321 0.39 12.37 -16.69
C ALA A 321 -0.66 11.28 -16.97
N ARG A 322 -1.66 11.13 -16.08
CA ARG A 322 -2.71 10.10 -16.19
C ARG A 322 -4.12 10.72 -16.06
N PRO A 323 -4.71 11.20 -17.18
CA PRO A 323 -6.03 11.84 -17.20
C PRO A 323 -7.19 10.96 -16.71
N SER A 324 -6.98 9.64 -16.59
CA SER A 324 -7.93 8.72 -15.94
C SER A 324 -8.25 9.10 -14.49
N TYR A 325 -7.40 9.93 -13.87
CA TYR A 325 -7.73 10.68 -12.67
C TYR A 325 -8.32 12.05 -13.07
N PRO A 326 -9.61 12.34 -12.80
CA PRO A 326 -10.37 11.90 -11.64
C PRO A 326 -11.49 10.86 -11.92
N PHE A 327 -11.52 9.81 -11.11
CA PHE A 327 -12.49 8.70 -11.23
C PHE A 327 -13.95 9.12 -11.06
N SER A 328 -14.22 10.21 -10.33
CA SER A 328 -15.57 10.67 -10.03
C SER A 328 -16.40 11.04 -11.27
N GLN A 329 -15.75 11.28 -12.40
CA GLN A 329 -16.40 11.59 -13.68
C GLN A 329 -16.79 10.34 -14.47
N ARG A 330 -16.34 9.14 -14.06
CA ARG A 330 -16.65 7.89 -14.74
C ARG A 330 -18.05 7.40 -14.40
N THR A 331 -18.70 6.76 -15.38
CA THR A 331 -20.06 6.23 -15.22
C THR A 331 -20.13 5.12 -14.16
N TRP A 332 -19.13 4.22 -14.13
CA TRP A 332 -19.05 3.15 -13.15
C TRP A 332 -18.84 3.66 -11.70
N TYR A 333 -18.23 4.83 -11.52
CA TYR A 333 -18.02 5.41 -10.18
C TYR A 333 -19.34 5.76 -9.49
N GLN A 334 -20.35 6.17 -10.27
CA GLN A 334 -21.68 6.53 -9.74
C GLN A 334 -22.48 5.33 -9.23
N VAL A 335 -22.08 4.11 -9.62
CA VAL A 335 -22.72 2.86 -9.19
C VAL A 335 -22.13 2.36 -7.86
N LEU A 336 -20.97 2.88 -7.44
CA LEU A 336 -20.35 2.50 -6.18
C LEU A 336 -21.16 2.99 -4.96
N PRO A 337 -21.44 2.11 -3.98
CA PRO A 337 -22.07 2.51 -2.72
C PRO A 337 -21.30 3.64 -2.03
N GLU A 338 -21.99 4.50 -1.28
CA GLU A 338 -21.35 5.60 -0.53
C GLU A 338 -20.30 5.08 0.46
N VAL A 339 -20.59 3.94 1.12
CA VAL A 339 -19.65 3.28 2.03
C VAL A 339 -18.34 2.87 1.34
N VAL A 340 -18.40 2.45 0.07
CA VAL A 340 -17.20 2.13 -0.74
C VAL A 340 -16.48 3.40 -1.16
N ARG A 341 -17.22 4.46 -1.51
CA ARG A 341 -16.64 5.75 -1.93
C ARG A 341 -15.94 6.48 -0.79
N ALA A 342 -16.40 6.27 0.45
CA ALA A 342 -15.79 6.83 1.66
C ALA A 342 -14.59 6.00 2.18
N ASP A 343 -14.37 4.80 1.63
CA ASP A 343 -13.31 3.88 2.05
C ASP A 343 -11.91 4.44 1.71
N PRO A 344 -10.91 4.34 2.61
CA PRO A 344 -9.53 4.74 2.34
C PRO A 344 -8.91 4.10 1.07
N TRP A 345 -9.33 2.88 0.72
CA TRP A 345 -8.86 2.10 -0.43
C TRP A 345 -9.64 2.35 -1.73
N ILE A 346 -10.51 3.36 -1.77
CA ILE A 346 -11.24 3.73 -3.00
C ILE A 346 -10.32 4.06 -4.17
N THR A 347 -9.16 4.69 -3.92
CA THR A 347 -8.22 5.06 -4.98
C THR A 347 -7.62 3.83 -5.66
N PRO A 348 -7.02 2.88 -4.93
CA PRO A 348 -6.59 1.59 -5.48
C PRO A 348 -7.69 0.83 -6.24
N LEU A 349 -8.91 0.76 -5.69
CA LEU A 349 -10.03 0.13 -6.37
C LEU A 349 -10.33 0.82 -7.70
N CYS A 350 -10.47 2.15 -7.69
CA CYS A 350 -10.75 2.93 -8.88
C CYS A 350 -9.65 2.81 -9.95
N GLN A 351 -8.37 2.72 -9.56
CA GLN A 351 -7.28 2.46 -10.49
C GLN A 351 -7.50 1.14 -11.23
N ARG A 352 -7.83 0.06 -10.49
CA ARG A 352 -8.08 -1.26 -11.06
C ARG A 352 -9.31 -1.24 -11.98
N LEU A 353 -10.42 -0.63 -11.53
CA LEU A 353 -11.63 -0.47 -12.33
C LEU A 353 -11.39 0.35 -13.61
N ALA A 354 -10.59 1.41 -13.54
CA ALA A 354 -10.20 2.19 -14.71
C ALA A 354 -9.30 1.41 -15.68
N ARG A 355 -8.49 0.45 -15.19
CA ARG A 355 -7.76 -0.49 -16.07
C ARG A 355 -8.74 -1.44 -16.76
N LEU A 356 -9.73 -1.98 -16.04
CA LEU A 356 -10.76 -2.83 -16.64
C LEU A 356 -11.55 -2.08 -17.72
N GLU A 357 -11.95 -0.83 -17.46
CA GLU A 357 -12.68 0.01 -18.42
C GLU A 357 -11.85 0.28 -19.68
N ARG A 358 -10.55 0.58 -19.51
CA ARG A 358 -9.64 0.79 -20.65
C ARG A 358 -9.35 -0.51 -21.41
N ALA A 359 -9.38 -1.65 -20.74
CA ALA A 359 -9.40 -2.96 -21.38
C ALA A 359 -10.74 -3.27 -22.06
N GLY A 360 -11.71 -2.34 -22.08
CA GLY A 360 -12.98 -2.46 -22.78
C GLY A 360 -13.96 -3.42 -22.14
N LEU A 361 -13.85 -3.65 -20.83
CA LEU A 361 -14.74 -4.53 -20.06
C LEU A 361 -15.98 -3.78 -19.54
N PRO A 362 -17.13 -4.46 -19.37
CA PRO A 362 -18.36 -3.86 -18.85
C PRO A 362 -18.31 -3.67 -17.32
N VAL A 363 -17.43 -2.78 -16.84
CA VAL A 363 -17.14 -2.56 -15.41
C VAL A 363 -18.40 -2.31 -14.58
N THR A 364 -19.36 -1.55 -15.13
CA THR A 364 -20.63 -1.24 -14.46
C THR A 364 -21.45 -2.49 -14.14
N ASP A 365 -21.46 -3.46 -15.05
CA ASP A 365 -22.27 -4.67 -14.88
C ASP A 365 -21.61 -5.61 -13.87
N TYR A 366 -20.28 -5.75 -13.92
CA TYR A 366 -19.53 -6.49 -12.91
C TYR A 366 -19.69 -5.93 -11.50
N ILE A 367 -19.69 -4.59 -11.33
CA ILE A 367 -19.92 -3.99 -10.01
C ILE A 367 -21.32 -4.36 -9.49
N LYS A 368 -22.35 -4.29 -10.34
CA LYS A 368 -23.73 -4.64 -9.93
C LYS A 368 -23.84 -6.11 -9.54
N GLU A 369 -23.21 -6.99 -10.31
CA GLU A 369 -23.19 -8.43 -10.05
C GLU A 369 -22.46 -8.75 -8.74
N ALA A 370 -21.26 -8.17 -8.53
CA ALA A 370 -20.47 -8.34 -7.32
C ALA A 370 -21.16 -7.76 -6.06
N LEU A 371 -22.03 -6.76 -6.21
CA LEU A 371 -22.86 -6.27 -5.10
C LEU A 371 -24.06 -7.18 -4.82
N ALA A 372 -24.53 -7.93 -5.81
CA ALA A 372 -25.69 -8.81 -5.71
C ALA A 372 -25.35 -10.24 -5.24
N SER A 373 -24.11 -10.71 -5.42
CA SER A 373 -23.69 -12.07 -5.07
C SER A 373 -22.48 -12.09 -4.15
N ASP A 374 -22.48 -12.99 -3.14
CA ASP A 374 -21.28 -13.33 -2.39
C ASP A 374 -20.73 -14.69 -2.85
N PRO A 375 -19.61 -14.72 -3.60
CA PRO A 375 -19.00 -15.94 -4.11
C PRO A 375 -18.56 -16.94 -3.01
N SER A 376 -18.38 -16.49 -1.76
CA SER A 376 -18.07 -17.38 -0.63
C SER A 376 -19.28 -18.21 -0.15
N LEU A 377 -20.50 -17.75 -0.45
CA LEU A 377 -21.75 -18.44 -0.07
C LEU A 377 -22.16 -19.48 -1.11
N SER A 378 -22.02 -19.15 -2.41
CA SER A 378 -22.29 -20.09 -3.51
C SER A 378 -21.44 -21.38 -3.38
N ARG A 379 -20.21 -21.25 -2.88
CA ARG A 379 -19.27 -22.37 -2.69
C ARG A 379 -19.65 -23.30 -1.51
N ARG A 380 -20.38 -22.82 -0.49
CA ARG A 380 -20.86 -23.66 0.63
C ARG A 380 -22.04 -24.55 0.26
N ARG A 381 -22.90 -24.12 -0.66
CA ARG A 381 -24.05 -24.92 -1.12
C ARG A 381 -23.62 -26.11 -1.98
N ALA A 382 -22.58 -25.95 -2.80
CA ALA A 382 -22.05 -27.05 -3.61
C ALA A 382 -21.51 -28.22 -2.77
N SER A 383 -21.17 -27.98 -1.50
CA SER A 383 -20.65 -29.01 -0.58
C SER A 383 -21.71 -29.57 0.39
N SER A 384 -22.98 -29.17 0.28
CA SER A 384 -24.05 -29.61 1.19
C SER A 384 -25.12 -30.38 0.43
N ASP A 385 -25.30 -31.65 0.82
CA ASP A 385 -26.41 -32.58 0.57
C ASP A 385 -27.25 -32.40 -0.72
N PRO A 386 -27.12 -33.29 -1.73
CA PRO A 386 -27.81 -33.17 -3.02
C PRO A 386 -29.35 -33.17 -2.94
N ASP A 387 -29.94 -33.65 -1.84
CA ASP A 387 -31.39 -33.62 -1.65
C ASP A 387 -31.93 -32.25 -1.18
N ALA A 388 -31.07 -31.36 -0.67
CA ALA A 388 -31.44 -29.98 -0.34
C ALA A 388 -31.51 -29.06 -1.58
N GLN A 389 -31.01 -29.53 -2.73
CA GLN A 389 -30.90 -28.75 -3.97
C GLN A 389 -32.26 -28.51 -4.68
N LYS A 390 -33.29 -29.31 -4.38
CA LYS A 390 -34.59 -29.23 -5.07
C LYS A 390 -35.53 -28.14 -4.56
N ASP A 391 -35.30 -27.64 -3.34
CA ASP A 391 -36.18 -26.64 -2.70
C ASP A 391 -35.58 -25.21 -2.67
N ALA A 392 -34.36 -25.02 -3.17
CA ALA A 392 -33.68 -23.72 -3.17
C ALA A 392 -33.95 -22.91 -4.44
N GLU A 393 -35.20 -22.49 -4.63
CA GLU A 393 -35.56 -21.48 -5.63
C GLU A 393 -34.90 -20.14 -5.26
N ALA A 394 -33.89 -19.74 -6.03
CA ALA A 394 -33.45 -18.36 -6.31
C ALA A 394 -33.49 -17.30 -5.18
N VAL A 395 -33.03 -17.62 -3.97
CA VAL A 395 -32.67 -16.57 -2.99
C VAL A 395 -31.26 -16.10 -3.34
N PRO A 396 -31.04 -14.82 -3.74
CA PRO A 396 -29.71 -14.32 -4.01
C PRO A 396 -28.91 -14.37 -2.71
N ASP A 397 -27.75 -15.04 -2.77
CA ASP A 397 -26.80 -15.19 -1.67
C ASP A 397 -26.16 -13.82 -1.37
N THR A 398 -26.93 -12.96 -0.72
CA THR A 398 -26.58 -11.57 -0.43
C THR A 398 -26.02 -11.50 0.98
N ARG A 399 -24.69 -11.45 1.09
CA ARG A 399 -24.04 -10.94 2.29
C ARG A 399 -23.74 -9.46 2.09
N PRO A 400 -24.05 -8.57 3.05
CA PRO A 400 -23.58 -7.19 2.97
C PRO A 400 -22.05 -7.15 2.90
N LEU A 401 -21.51 -6.07 2.36
CA LEU A 401 -20.07 -5.79 2.46
C LEU A 401 -19.67 -5.70 3.95
N PRO A 402 -18.43 -6.07 4.30
CA PRO A 402 -17.93 -5.93 5.67
C PRO A 402 -17.92 -4.48 6.15
N ASP A 403 -17.83 -4.29 7.47
CA ASP A 403 -17.79 -2.95 8.08
C ASP A 403 -16.46 -2.22 7.87
N GLU A 404 -15.41 -2.95 7.50
CA GLU A 404 -14.07 -2.43 7.20
C GLU A 404 -13.61 -2.88 5.81
N GLN A 405 -12.82 -2.03 5.13
CA GLN A 405 -12.26 -2.29 3.79
C GLN A 405 -13.32 -2.76 2.75
N GLN A 406 -14.47 -2.08 2.70
CA GLN A 406 -15.53 -2.30 1.71
C GLN A 406 -15.00 -2.28 0.26
N ALA A 407 -14.04 -1.39 -0.04
CA ALA A 407 -13.46 -1.30 -1.37
C ALA A 407 -12.65 -2.57 -1.74
N ALA A 408 -11.89 -3.12 -0.79
CA ALA A 408 -11.15 -4.36 -0.99
C ALA A 408 -12.08 -5.57 -1.08
N ALA A 409 -13.14 -5.61 -0.26
CA ALA A 409 -14.15 -6.66 -0.32
C ALA A 409 -14.91 -6.65 -1.66
N LEU A 410 -15.25 -5.48 -2.19
CA LEU A 410 -15.84 -5.36 -3.52
C LEU A 410 -14.87 -5.85 -4.60
N TRP A 411 -13.59 -5.49 -4.51
CA TRP A 411 -12.57 -6.01 -5.42
C TRP A 411 -12.47 -7.53 -5.37
N TRP A 412 -12.48 -8.13 -4.17
CA TRP A 412 -12.53 -9.58 -4.01
C TRP A 412 -13.70 -10.13 -4.80
N ARG A 413 -14.93 -9.63 -4.58
CA ARG A 413 -16.15 -10.14 -5.24
C ARG A 413 -16.12 -10.04 -6.76
N LEU A 414 -15.32 -9.13 -7.31
CA LEU A 414 -15.07 -9.04 -8.75
C LEU A 414 -14.10 -10.12 -9.25
N MET A 415 -13.16 -10.60 -8.43
CA MET A 415 -12.08 -11.51 -8.87
C MET A 415 -12.55 -12.79 -9.58
N PRO A 416 -13.61 -13.50 -9.14
CA PRO A 416 -14.10 -14.68 -9.86
C PRO A 416 -14.48 -14.39 -11.32
N HIS A 417 -15.00 -13.20 -11.61
CA HIS A 417 -15.35 -12.75 -12.96
C HIS A 417 -14.14 -12.28 -13.79
N LEU A 418 -12.98 -12.11 -13.14
CA LEU A 418 -11.74 -11.63 -13.77
C LEU A 418 -10.74 -12.77 -14.04
N GLY A 419 -10.99 -13.98 -13.53
CA GLY A 419 -10.15 -15.16 -13.75
C GLY A 419 -8.72 -15.05 -13.19
N PRO A 420 -7.74 -15.83 -13.73
CA PRO A 420 -6.34 -15.80 -13.31
C PRO A 420 -5.63 -14.45 -13.51
N ALA A 421 -6.27 -13.51 -14.20
CA ALA A 421 -5.76 -12.18 -14.54
C ALA A 421 -5.43 -11.29 -13.33
N ALA A 422 -5.87 -11.66 -12.13
CA ALA A 422 -5.60 -10.90 -10.91
C ALA A 422 -4.22 -11.17 -10.29
N LEU A 423 -3.45 -12.14 -10.80
CA LEU A 423 -2.15 -12.52 -10.24
C LEU A 423 -1.00 -11.79 -10.97
N GLY A 424 -0.40 -10.79 -10.32
CA GLY A 424 0.89 -10.24 -10.77
C GLY A 424 2.04 -11.15 -10.33
N ALA A 425 3.10 -11.25 -11.13
CA ALA A 425 4.27 -12.05 -10.82
C ALA A 425 5.57 -11.23 -10.90
N ASP A 426 6.64 -11.77 -10.31
CA ASP A 426 7.97 -11.16 -10.29
C ASP A 426 8.81 -11.47 -11.55
N GLU A 427 9.91 -10.73 -11.73
CA GLU A 427 10.83 -10.84 -12.88
C GLU A 427 11.38 -12.26 -13.08
N HIS A 428 11.64 -12.97 -11.97
CA HIS A 428 12.19 -14.31 -12.01
C HIS A 428 11.17 -15.30 -12.57
N SER A 429 9.90 -15.20 -12.15
CA SER A 429 8.81 -16.03 -12.65
C SER A 429 8.51 -15.74 -14.13
N ALA A 430 8.58 -14.47 -14.55
CA ALA A 430 8.33 -14.09 -15.94
C ALA A 430 9.37 -14.69 -16.91
N ASN A 431 10.65 -14.67 -16.53
CA ASN A 431 11.74 -15.19 -17.39
C ASN A 431 11.74 -16.71 -17.56
N LEU A 432 11.20 -17.45 -16.57
CA LEU A 432 11.15 -18.92 -16.60
C LEU A 432 10.07 -19.46 -17.55
N LEU A 433 9.04 -18.67 -17.87
CA LEU A 433 7.92 -19.11 -18.70
C LEU A 433 8.18 -18.85 -20.19
N GLN A 434 8.43 -19.95 -20.92
CA GLN A 434 8.70 -19.95 -22.37
C GLN A 434 7.65 -20.79 -23.11
N PRO A 435 6.42 -20.29 -23.27
CA PRO A 435 5.33 -21.04 -23.90
C PRO A 435 5.58 -21.27 -25.40
N ALA A 436 5.12 -22.41 -25.92
CA ALA A 436 5.32 -22.79 -27.32
C ALA A 436 4.66 -21.83 -28.33
N TRP A 437 3.62 -21.10 -27.91
CA TRP A 437 2.89 -20.13 -28.73
C TRP A 437 3.52 -18.74 -28.80
N ARG A 438 4.66 -18.50 -28.13
CA ARG A 438 5.37 -17.21 -28.14
C ARG A 438 5.68 -16.65 -29.54
N PRO A 439 6.09 -17.46 -30.54
CA PRO A 439 6.30 -16.95 -31.91
C PRO A 439 5.02 -16.37 -32.52
N ALA A 440 3.85 -16.96 -32.24
CA ALA A 440 2.57 -16.45 -32.73
C ALA A 440 2.25 -15.07 -32.13
N LEU A 441 2.55 -14.85 -30.85
CA LEU A 441 2.44 -13.51 -30.25
C LEU A 441 3.34 -12.49 -30.97
N ALA A 442 4.59 -12.85 -31.24
CA ALA A 442 5.53 -11.97 -31.96
C ALA A 442 5.09 -11.68 -33.40
N GLU A 443 4.42 -12.61 -34.07
CA GLU A 443 3.80 -12.37 -35.38
C GLU A 443 2.61 -11.41 -35.30
N LEU A 444 1.81 -11.47 -34.23
CA LEU A 444 0.63 -10.63 -34.04
C LEU A 444 0.96 -9.18 -33.65
N VAL A 445 1.91 -8.97 -32.73
CA VAL A 445 2.22 -7.62 -32.20
C VAL A 445 3.56 -7.04 -32.68
N GLY A 446 4.37 -7.83 -33.37
CA GLY A 446 5.76 -7.51 -33.71
C GLY A 446 6.74 -7.85 -32.60
N THR A 447 7.99 -8.14 -32.97
CA THR A 447 9.04 -8.65 -32.05
C THR A 447 9.31 -7.71 -30.88
N THR A 448 9.44 -6.40 -31.14
CA THR A 448 9.72 -5.41 -30.09
C THR A 448 8.62 -5.34 -29.03
N LYS A 449 7.35 -5.39 -29.42
CA LYS A 449 6.21 -5.38 -28.48
C LYS A 449 6.11 -6.72 -27.74
N ALA A 450 6.35 -7.84 -28.40
CA ALA A 450 6.33 -9.16 -27.76
C ALA A 450 7.43 -9.31 -26.70
N ASP A 451 8.62 -8.72 -26.92
CA ASP A 451 9.69 -8.70 -25.91
C ASP A 451 9.35 -7.80 -24.73
N TYR A 452 8.63 -6.70 -24.97
CA TYR A 452 8.13 -5.84 -23.90
C TYR A 452 7.06 -6.55 -23.05
N LEU A 453 6.09 -7.23 -23.70
CA LEU A 453 5.03 -7.99 -23.02
C LEU A 453 5.59 -9.15 -22.16
N GLN A 454 6.66 -9.80 -22.60
CA GLN A 454 7.33 -10.85 -21.82
C GLN A 454 7.96 -10.33 -20.53
N LYS A 455 8.40 -9.07 -20.52
CA LYS A 455 8.95 -8.41 -19.34
C LYS A 455 7.88 -7.77 -18.46
N ALA A 456 6.61 -7.83 -18.88
CA ALA A 456 5.51 -7.29 -18.11
C ALA A 456 5.21 -8.20 -16.91
N PRO A 457 4.87 -7.63 -15.74
CA PRO A 457 4.47 -8.39 -14.55
C PRO A 457 3.30 -9.36 -14.75
N ALA A 458 2.42 -9.07 -15.71
CA ALA A 458 1.28 -9.91 -16.05
C ALA A 458 1.62 -11.07 -17.01
N TRP A 459 2.88 -11.22 -17.43
CA TRP A 459 3.27 -12.30 -18.35
C TRP A 459 2.87 -13.69 -17.82
N PRO A 460 3.12 -14.07 -16.55
CA PRO A 460 2.70 -15.37 -16.05
C PRO A 460 1.17 -15.57 -16.03
N ALA A 461 0.42 -14.51 -15.74
CA ALA A 461 -1.04 -14.56 -15.80
C ALA A 461 -1.54 -14.70 -17.25
N LEU A 462 -0.89 -14.04 -18.21
CA LEU A 462 -1.18 -14.21 -19.63
C LEU A 462 -0.92 -15.66 -20.05
N VAL A 463 0.18 -16.26 -19.59
CA VAL A 463 0.51 -17.65 -19.88
C VAL A 463 -0.55 -18.60 -19.33
N ALA A 464 -0.92 -18.43 -18.06
CA ALA A 464 -1.96 -19.23 -17.44
C ALA A 464 -3.31 -19.10 -18.17
N ALA A 465 -3.71 -17.88 -18.53
CA ALA A 465 -4.98 -17.63 -19.22
C ALA A 465 -5.02 -18.25 -20.62
N VAL A 466 -3.94 -18.16 -21.40
CA VAL A 466 -3.85 -18.79 -22.73
C VAL A 466 -3.86 -20.31 -22.61
N ASP A 467 -3.08 -20.86 -21.67
CA ASP A 467 -2.99 -22.30 -21.47
C ASP A 467 -4.33 -22.88 -20.97
N GLU A 468 -5.04 -22.18 -20.07
CA GLU A 468 -6.39 -22.52 -19.61
C GLU A 468 -7.38 -22.50 -20.79
N ALA A 469 -7.37 -21.45 -21.61
CA ALA A 469 -8.21 -21.35 -22.80
C ALA A 469 -8.01 -22.53 -23.77
N CYS A 470 -6.75 -22.94 -23.94
CA CYS A 470 -6.39 -24.04 -24.83
C CYS A 470 -6.74 -25.41 -24.24
N GLN A 471 -6.52 -25.62 -22.94
CA GLN A 471 -6.74 -26.91 -22.28
C GLN A 471 -8.22 -27.20 -22.01
N TYR A 472 -8.97 -26.21 -21.54
CA TYR A 472 -10.33 -26.41 -21.01
C TYR A 472 -11.42 -25.82 -21.90
N HIS A 473 -11.11 -24.84 -22.75
CA HIS A 473 -12.12 -24.12 -23.55
C HIS A 473 -11.98 -24.35 -25.07
N GLY A 474 -11.07 -25.21 -25.50
CA GLY A 474 -10.97 -25.66 -26.90
C GLY A 474 -10.44 -24.60 -27.88
N TRP A 475 -9.84 -23.52 -27.39
CA TRP A 475 -9.24 -22.49 -28.24
C TRP A 475 -7.86 -22.90 -28.74
N SER A 476 -7.46 -22.41 -29.92
CA SER A 476 -6.03 -22.37 -30.26
C SER A 476 -5.38 -21.10 -29.72
N ALA A 477 -4.10 -21.17 -29.37
CA ALA A 477 -3.35 -20.01 -28.85
C ALA A 477 -3.38 -18.80 -29.81
N ASN A 478 -3.32 -19.02 -31.12
CA ASN A 478 -3.37 -17.93 -32.09
C ASN A 478 -4.77 -17.29 -32.17
N GLU A 479 -5.84 -18.08 -32.11
CA GLU A 479 -7.22 -17.58 -32.12
C GLU A 479 -7.55 -16.77 -30.86
N ILE A 480 -7.20 -17.29 -29.68
CA ILE A 480 -7.48 -16.59 -28.43
C ILE A 480 -6.66 -15.30 -28.28
N LEU A 481 -5.38 -15.32 -28.67
CA LEU A 481 -4.52 -14.13 -28.65
C LEU A 481 -5.01 -13.07 -29.65
N SER A 482 -5.29 -13.46 -30.89
CA SER A 482 -5.78 -12.51 -31.92
C SER A 482 -7.15 -11.93 -31.56
N THR A 483 -8.06 -12.73 -31.02
CA THR A 483 -9.38 -12.28 -30.56
C THR A 483 -9.25 -11.34 -29.35
N GLY A 484 -8.40 -11.68 -28.38
CA GLY A 484 -8.10 -10.82 -27.23
C GLY A 484 -7.50 -9.47 -27.67
N LEU A 485 -6.49 -9.50 -28.55
CA LEU A 485 -5.83 -8.33 -29.11
C LEU A 485 -6.76 -7.43 -29.94
N ALA A 486 -7.70 -8.01 -30.70
CA ALA A 486 -8.66 -7.26 -31.50
C ALA A 486 -9.56 -6.36 -30.63
N GLY A 487 -9.83 -6.76 -29.39
CA GLY A 487 -10.56 -5.92 -28.47
C GLY A 487 -9.71 -4.78 -27.90
N VAL A 488 -8.38 -4.94 -27.77
CA VAL A 488 -7.53 -4.00 -27.04
C VAL A 488 -7.44 -2.70 -27.83
N PRO A 489 -7.67 -1.52 -27.22
CA PRO A 489 -7.54 -0.24 -27.90
C PRO A 489 -6.18 -0.10 -28.59
N GLN A 490 -6.20 0.16 -29.90
CA GLN A 490 -5.00 0.34 -30.73
C GLN A 490 -4.60 1.82 -30.88
N ASP A 491 -5.27 2.72 -30.16
CA ASP A 491 -5.10 4.18 -30.19
C ASP A 491 -3.87 4.67 -29.40
N GLY A 492 -3.11 3.75 -28.80
CA GLY A 492 -1.96 4.08 -27.96
C GLY A 492 -2.34 4.58 -26.56
N SER A 493 -3.61 4.44 -26.15
CA SER A 493 -4.08 4.84 -24.81
C SER A 493 -3.61 3.95 -23.66
N LEU A 494 -3.03 2.79 -23.98
CA LEU A 494 -2.50 1.82 -23.03
C LEU A 494 -0.97 1.76 -23.13
N THR A 495 -0.30 1.85 -21.98
CA THR A 495 1.13 1.54 -21.88
C THR A 495 1.38 0.06 -22.18
N GLY A 496 2.62 -0.33 -22.52
CA GLY A 496 2.92 -1.72 -22.86
C GLY A 496 2.59 -2.73 -21.73
N VAL A 497 2.70 -2.30 -20.46
CA VAL A 497 2.32 -3.11 -19.28
C VAL A 497 0.81 -3.28 -19.24
N GLU A 498 0.05 -2.21 -19.51
CA GLU A 498 -1.40 -2.25 -19.51
C GLU A 498 -1.97 -3.04 -20.70
N VAL A 499 -1.23 -3.18 -21.80
CA VAL A 499 -1.60 -4.08 -22.91
C VAL A 499 -1.54 -5.54 -22.46
N ALA A 500 -0.53 -5.94 -21.69
CA ALA A 500 -0.45 -7.29 -21.13
C ALA A 500 -1.64 -7.56 -20.20
N ASP A 501 -1.87 -6.67 -19.23
CA ASP A 501 -3.01 -6.74 -18.30
C ASP A 501 -4.34 -6.85 -19.06
N ALA A 502 -4.55 -5.96 -20.05
CA ALA A 502 -5.77 -5.93 -20.85
C ALA A 502 -5.98 -7.23 -21.64
N LEU A 503 -4.89 -7.82 -22.16
CA LEU A 503 -4.96 -9.08 -22.87
C LEU A 503 -5.33 -10.23 -21.93
N VAL A 504 -4.76 -10.31 -20.72
CA VAL A 504 -5.13 -11.36 -19.75
C VAL A 504 -6.61 -11.27 -19.38
N LEU A 505 -7.07 -10.06 -19.06
CA LEU A 505 -8.46 -9.82 -18.68
C LEU A 505 -9.45 -10.12 -19.81
N ARG A 506 -9.06 -9.80 -21.06
CA ARG A 506 -9.85 -10.13 -22.25
C ARG A 506 -9.94 -11.62 -22.49
N ILE A 507 -8.82 -12.34 -22.34
CA ILE A 507 -8.80 -13.79 -22.49
C ILE A 507 -9.67 -14.44 -21.41
N ALA A 508 -9.51 -14.01 -20.15
CA ALA A 508 -10.35 -14.47 -19.04
C ALA A 508 -11.85 -14.27 -19.33
N MET A 509 -12.25 -13.11 -19.89
CA MET A 509 -13.63 -12.86 -20.32
C MET A 509 -14.08 -13.77 -21.47
N LEU A 510 -13.22 -14.04 -22.46
CA LEU A 510 -13.53 -14.93 -23.58
C LEU A 510 -13.68 -16.39 -23.12
N THR A 511 -13.04 -16.76 -22.02
CA THR A 511 -13.12 -18.07 -21.39
C THR A 511 -14.12 -18.14 -20.23
N ASP A 512 -14.75 -17.01 -19.86
CA ASP A 512 -15.71 -16.91 -18.76
C ASP A 512 -17.03 -17.60 -19.13
N GLN A 513 -17.01 -18.93 -19.07
CA GLN A 513 -18.18 -19.72 -18.72
C GLN A 513 -18.04 -20.07 -17.24
N PRO A 514 -19.11 -19.95 -16.43
CA PRO A 514 -19.06 -20.37 -15.04
C PRO A 514 -18.52 -21.80 -15.01
N THR A 515 -17.39 -21.99 -14.34
CA THR A 515 -16.67 -23.26 -14.34
C THR A 515 -17.52 -24.27 -13.59
N ASP A 516 -18.41 -24.94 -14.32
CA ASP A 516 -19.21 -26.09 -13.89
C ASP A 516 -18.32 -27.34 -13.94
N ALA A 517 -17.05 -27.21 -13.54
CA ALA A 517 -16.14 -28.34 -13.43
C ALA A 517 -16.71 -29.24 -12.33
N PRO A 518 -17.17 -30.46 -12.65
CA PRO A 518 -17.63 -31.36 -11.63
C PRO A 518 -16.43 -31.70 -10.76
N TYR A 519 -16.48 -31.28 -9.49
CA TYR A 519 -15.60 -31.82 -8.48
C TYR A 519 -15.75 -33.35 -8.48
N PRO A 520 -14.68 -34.12 -8.23
CA PRO A 520 -14.79 -35.56 -8.03
C PRO A 520 -15.87 -35.80 -6.98
N ARG A 521 -16.90 -36.58 -7.34
CA ARG A 521 -17.97 -36.96 -6.40
C ARG A 521 -17.35 -37.66 -5.20
N ASP A 522 -17.94 -37.46 -4.01
CA ASP A 522 -17.54 -38.05 -2.73
C ASP A 522 -17.44 -39.60 -2.72
N ASP A 523 -17.81 -40.29 -3.80
CA ASP A 523 -17.85 -41.74 -3.90
C ASP A 523 -16.57 -42.38 -4.46
N GLU A 524 -15.62 -41.61 -5.00
CA GLU A 524 -14.32 -42.13 -5.47
C GLU A 524 -13.19 -41.77 -4.49
N THR A 525 -13.15 -42.46 -3.36
CA THR A 525 -11.89 -42.63 -2.62
C THR A 525 -10.85 -43.24 -3.56
N PRO A 526 -9.66 -42.63 -3.77
CA PRO A 526 -8.63 -43.19 -4.65
C PRO A 526 -8.10 -44.56 -4.20
N TYR A 527 -8.45 -44.98 -2.98
CA TYR A 527 -8.11 -46.26 -2.39
C TYR A 527 -9.30 -46.79 -1.58
N PRO A 528 -9.76 -48.03 -1.79
CA PRO A 528 -10.73 -48.64 -0.90
C PRO A 528 -10.16 -48.71 0.53
N GLU A 529 -10.91 -48.19 1.51
CA GLU A 529 -10.58 -48.21 2.96
C GLU A 529 -10.22 -49.60 3.51
N ALA A 530 -10.54 -50.67 2.77
CA ALA A 530 -10.26 -52.06 3.15
C ALA A 530 -8.77 -52.46 3.09
N ASP A 531 -7.90 -51.69 2.41
CA ASP A 531 -6.49 -52.06 2.18
C ASP A 531 -5.48 -51.22 2.98
N ILE A 532 -5.94 -50.34 3.88
CA ILE A 532 -5.05 -49.62 4.81
C ILE A 532 -4.81 -50.53 6.04
N PRO A 533 -3.59 -51.05 6.28
CA PRO A 533 -3.30 -51.77 7.51
C PRO A 533 -3.56 -50.83 8.69
N ALA A 534 -4.39 -51.26 9.65
CA ALA A 534 -4.61 -50.49 10.87
C ALA A 534 -3.26 -50.21 11.54
N ASP A 535 -2.98 -48.93 11.78
CA ASP A 535 -1.78 -48.49 12.48
C ASP A 535 -1.77 -49.09 13.90
N PRO A 536 -0.78 -49.91 14.27
CA PRO A 536 -0.72 -50.53 15.59
C PRO A 536 -0.66 -49.49 16.73
N ASP A 537 -0.29 -48.23 16.45
CA ASP A 537 -0.29 -47.13 17.42
C ASP A 537 -1.67 -46.47 17.60
N MET A 538 -2.66 -46.82 16.78
CA MET A 538 -4.05 -46.35 16.85
C MET A 538 -5.01 -47.39 17.47
N LEU A 539 -4.47 -48.53 17.93
CA LEU A 539 -5.23 -49.50 18.72
C LEU A 539 -5.36 -49.00 20.17
N PRO A 540 -6.55 -49.13 20.80
CA PRO A 540 -6.68 -48.82 22.22
C PRO A 540 -5.73 -49.71 23.04
N PRO A 541 -5.09 -49.18 24.10
CA PRO A 541 -4.23 -49.97 24.97
C PRO A 541 -5.06 -51.09 25.61
N ALA A 542 -4.43 -52.26 25.80
CA ALA A 542 -5.11 -53.52 26.15
C ALA A 542 -5.84 -53.50 27.51
N ASP A 543 -5.69 -52.43 28.29
CA ASP A 543 -6.28 -52.18 29.61
C ASP A 543 -7.40 -51.12 29.60
N ALA A 544 -7.80 -50.62 28.42
CA ALA A 544 -8.83 -49.57 28.29
C ALA A 544 -10.19 -49.96 28.90
N ASP A 545 -10.58 -51.23 28.82
CA ASP A 545 -11.82 -51.73 29.41
C ASP A 545 -11.75 -51.85 30.95
N GLU A 546 -10.55 -52.03 31.52
CA GLU A 546 -10.33 -52.13 32.96
C GLU A 546 -10.28 -50.74 33.62
N PHE A 547 -9.82 -49.71 32.89
CA PHE A 547 -9.80 -48.32 33.33
C PHE A 547 -11.19 -47.65 33.32
N MET A 548 -12.07 -48.04 32.40
CA MET A 548 -13.45 -47.50 32.33
C MET A 548 -14.40 -48.14 33.36
N ALA A 549 -13.95 -49.17 34.08
CA ALA A 549 -14.73 -49.91 35.07
C ALA A 549 -14.36 -49.60 36.54
N ALA A 550 -13.38 -48.70 36.78
CA ALA A 550 -12.97 -48.21 38.10
C ALA A 550 -13.42 -46.76 38.31
#